data_AF-A0A9X3DXT6-F1
#
_entry.id   AF-A0A9X3DXT6-F1
#
_cell.length_a   1.000
_cell.length_b   1.000
_cell.length_c   1.000
_cell.angle_alpha   90.00
_cell.angle_beta   90.00
_cell.angle_gamma   90.00
#
_symmetry.space_group_name_H-M   'P 1'
#
loop_
_entity.id
_entity.type
_entity.pdbx_description
1 polymer ?
#
loop_
_entity_poly.entity_id
_entity_poly.type
_entity_poly.pdbx_seq_one_letter_code
_entity_poly.pdbx_strand_id
1 'polypeptide(L)'
;MSYSKFNTEISKYLKAQRMIYSGTADESFAQTAQRLADYNRAKDAVFQQWLNNKKFKELISCAHGRWYPYEEFTLPLAQYFADQHDLAHLKFLCEHEIRFRLEDMLNCLKRVKEYDAKLTHSQILEYDLTHLDPEKYHPILELFKWRDKALLRLEVYLELLKDQSDQEYKELIKQLKQKLLQLNIKKSDLKLIKFKLY
;
A
#
# COMPACT_ATOMS: atom_id res chain seq x y z
N MET A 1 -4.13 18.17 -7.41
CA MET A 1 -3.96 16.87 -6.72
C MET A 1 -5.33 16.32 -6.33
N SER A 2 -5.57 15.02 -6.51
CA SER A 2 -6.84 14.33 -6.20
C SER A 2 -7.17 14.35 -4.69
N TYR A 3 -6.16 14.21 -3.83
CA TYR A 3 -6.33 14.27 -2.37
C TYR A 3 -6.94 15.59 -1.89
N SER A 4 -6.49 16.73 -2.43
CA SER A 4 -7.08 18.03 -2.11
C SER A 4 -8.55 18.11 -2.51
N LYS A 5 -8.91 17.51 -3.66
CA LYS A 5 -10.31 17.39 -4.10
C LYS A 5 -11.10 16.49 -3.15
N PHE A 6 -10.55 15.35 -2.75
CA PHE A 6 -11.20 14.41 -1.86
C PHE A 6 -11.46 15.03 -0.48
N ASN A 7 -10.46 15.71 0.10
CA ASN A 7 -10.64 16.45 1.34
C ASN A 7 -11.65 17.59 1.21
N THR A 8 -11.70 18.28 0.08
CA THR A 8 -12.73 19.30 -0.15
C THR A 8 -14.13 18.70 -0.13
N GLU A 9 -14.33 17.51 -0.70
CA GLU A 9 -15.62 16.81 -0.63
C GLU A 9 -15.94 16.33 0.80
N ILE A 10 -14.95 15.87 1.57
CA ILE A 10 -15.12 15.57 3.00
C ILE A 10 -15.57 16.82 3.77
N SER A 11 -14.93 17.96 3.53
CA SER A 11 -15.30 19.24 4.14
C SER A 11 -16.74 19.65 3.82
N LYS A 12 -17.17 19.45 2.56
CA LYS A 12 -18.55 19.73 2.14
C LYS A 12 -19.54 18.79 2.83
N TYR A 13 -19.21 17.50 2.92
CA TYR A 13 -20.04 16.50 3.58
C TYR A 13 -20.24 16.84 5.07
N LEU A 14 -19.15 17.14 5.79
CA LEU A 14 -19.20 17.51 7.22
C LEU A 14 -20.11 18.72 7.45
N LYS A 15 -19.96 19.77 6.63
CA LYS A 15 -20.81 20.97 6.70
C LYS A 15 -22.28 20.66 6.43
N ALA A 16 -22.57 19.86 5.41
CA ALA A 16 -23.94 19.48 5.06
C ALA A 16 -24.63 18.68 6.17
N GLN A 17 -23.88 17.81 6.85
CA GLN A 17 -24.38 16.99 7.96
C GLN A 17 -24.33 17.70 9.33
N ARG A 18 -23.93 18.97 9.37
CA ARG A 18 -23.75 19.76 10.62
C ARG A 18 -22.81 19.07 11.62
N MET A 19 -21.83 18.32 11.13
CA MET A 19 -20.80 17.64 11.92
C MET A 19 -19.64 18.59 12.25
N ILE A 20 -18.82 18.24 13.24
CA ILE A 20 -17.69 19.06 13.65
C ILE A 20 -16.62 19.04 12.56
N TYR A 21 -16.38 20.20 11.94
CA TYR A 21 -15.48 20.34 10.79
C TYR A 21 -14.11 20.97 11.13
N SER A 22 -14.04 21.74 12.21
CA SER A 22 -12.85 22.50 12.60
C SER A 22 -12.62 22.38 14.10
N GLY A 23 -11.36 22.33 14.51
CA GLY A 23 -10.97 22.35 15.92
C GLY A 23 -10.21 23.61 16.32
N THR A 24 -10.10 23.83 17.63
CA THR A 24 -9.30 24.88 18.25
C THR A 24 -8.17 24.26 19.08
N ALA A 25 -7.16 25.06 19.44
CA ALA A 25 -6.05 24.59 20.27
C ALA A 25 -6.48 24.18 21.68
N ASP A 26 -7.62 24.73 22.16
CA ASP A 26 -8.14 24.52 23.51
C ASP A 26 -9.20 23.41 23.59
N GLU A 27 -9.35 22.59 22.54
CA GLU A 27 -10.31 21.48 22.54
C GLU A 27 -9.96 20.42 23.60
N SER A 28 -10.99 19.94 24.30
CA SER A 28 -10.85 18.76 25.15
C SER A 28 -10.51 17.51 24.32
N PHE A 29 -9.96 16.50 24.99
CA PHE A 29 -9.71 15.19 24.37
C PHE A 29 -10.99 14.58 23.77
N ALA A 30 -12.12 14.72 24.47
CA ALA A 30 -13.42 14.22 24.01
C ALA A 30 -13.88 14.91 22.71
N GLN A 31 -13.70 16.24 22.61
CA GLN A 31 -14.02 16.98 21.40
C GLN A 31 -13.12 16.59 20.23
N THR A 32 -11.82 16.43 20.49
CA THR A 32 -10.86 15.97 19.48
C THR A 32 -11.21 14.57 18.96
N ALA A 33 -11.55 13.65 19.87
CA ALA A 33 -11.98 12.30 19.52
C ALA A 33 -13.28 12.30 18.69
N GLN A 34 -14.26 13.12 19.07
CA GLN A 34 -15.51 13.24 18.32
C GLN A 34 -15.27 13.81 16.91
N ARG A 35 -14.41 14.82 16.78
CA ARG A 35 -14.06 15.42 15.48
C ARG A 35 -13.34 14.42 14.57
N LEU A 36 -12.45 13.59 15.12
CA LEU A 36 -11.81 12.51 14.37
C LEU A 36 -12.84 11.46 13.92
N ALA A 37 -13.77 11.08 14.80
CA ALA A 37 -14.84 10.15 14.47
C ALA A 37 -15.75 10.68 13.34
N ASP A 38 -16.13 11.97 13.40
CA ASP A 38 -16.92 12.62 12.36
C ASP A 38 -16.16 12.70 11.04
N TYR A 39 -14.87 13.06 11.08
CA TYR A 39 -14.01 13.07 9.89
C TYR A 39 -13.95 11.68 9.23
N ASN A 40 -13.72 10.62 10.02
CA ASN A 40 -13.66 9.26 9.50
C ASN A 40 -15.00 8.84 8.86
N ARG A 41 -16.13 9.15 9.51
CA ARG A 41 -17.46 8.91 8.94
C ARG A 41 -17.66 9.65 7.61
N ALA A 42 -17.24 10.90 7.53
CA ALA A 42 -17.34 11.69 6.30
C ALA A 42 -16.41 11.18 5.20
N LYS A 43 -15.18 10.78 5.54
CA LYS A 43 -14.21 10.14 4.63
C LYS A 43 -14.83 8.89 3.99
N ASP A 44 -15.42 8.01 4.81
CA ASP A 44 -16.03 6.77 4.32
C ASP A 44 -17.24 7.05 3.44
N ALA A 45 -18.10 8.01 3.82
CA ALA A 45 -19.25 8.40 3.02
C ALA A 45 -18.84 8.97 1.64
N VAL A 46 -17.84 9.84 1.61
CA VAL A 46 -17.32 10.43 0.36
C VAL A 46 -16.61 9.37 -0.49
N PHE A 47 -15.87 8.46 0.13
CA PHE A 47 -15.25 7.31 -0.55
C PHE A 47 -16.31 6.47 -1.28
N GLN A 48 -17.37 6.08 -0.56
CA GLN A 48 -18.49 5.31 -1.14
C GLN A 48 -19.22 6.10 -2.23
N GLN A 49 -19.44 7.40 -2.04
CA GLN A 49 -20.02 8.26 -3.07
C GLN A 49 -19.16 8.29 -4.34
N TRP A 50 -17.84 8.39 -4.21
CA TRP A 50 -16.93 8.42 -5.35
C TRP A 50 -16.84 7.06 -6.05
N LEU A 51 -16.90 5.95 -5.30
CA LEU A 51 -17.02 4.60 -5.84
C LEU A 51 -18.29 4.46 -6.68
N ASN A 52 -19.45 4.81 -6.11
CA ASN A 52 -20.74 4.72 -6.79
C ASN A 52 -20.80 5.59 -8.06
N ASN A 53 -20.10 6.73 -8.06
CA ASN A 53 -19.97 7.62 -9.21
C ASN A 53 -18.82 7.24 -10.16
N LYS A 54 -18.17 6.08 -9.96
CA LYS A 54 -17.07 5.56 -10.79
C LYS A 54 -15.90 6.54 -10.95
N LYS A 55 -15.59 7.32 -9.90
CA LYS A 55 -14.44 8.25 -9.85
C LYS A 55 -13.12 7.52 -9.59
N PHE A 56 -12.87 6.46 -10.35
CA PHE A 56 -11.77 5.53 -10.11
C PHE A 56 -10.41 6.19 -10.28
N LYS A 57 -10.24 7.08 -11.26
CA LYS A 57 -8.98 7.81 -11.47
C LYS A 57 -8.61 8.63 -10.24
N GLU A 58 -9.57 9.32 -9.65
CA GLU A 58 -9.34 10.13 -8.46
C GLU A 58 -9.12 9.29 -7.21
N LEU A 59 -9.87 8.20 -7.02
CA LEU A 59 -9.68 7.26 -5.91
C LEU A 59 -8.30 6.59 -5.97
N ILE A 60 -7.91 6.08 -7.13
CA ILE A 60 -6.59 5.48 -7.36
C ILE A 60 -5.49 6.51 -7.10
N SER A 61 -5.67 7.75 -7.54
CA SER A 61 -4.70 8.81 -7.28
C SER A 61 -4.58 9.14 -5.78
N CYS A 62 -5.65 9.03 -4.99
CA CYS A 62 -5.57 9.17 -3.53
C CYS A 62 -4.79 7.99 -2.91
N ALA A 63 -5.05 6.76 -3.37
CA ALA A 63 -4.36 5.56 -2.91
C ALA A 63 -2.85 5.61 -3.18
N HIS A 64 -2.44 5.95 -4.42
CA HIS A 64 -1.03 6.10 -4.78
C HIS A 64 -0.35 7.28 -4.10
N GLY A 65 -1.11 8.31 -3.73
CA GLY A 65 -0.62 9.42 -2.93
C GLY A 65 -0.30 9.05 -1.48
N ARG A 66 -0.75 7.87 -1.00
CA ARG A 66 -0.50 7.35 0.36
C ARG A 66 -0.92 8.30 1.49
N TRP A 67 -1.91 9.14 1.21
CA TRP A 67 -2.47 10.07 2.20
C TRP A 67 -3.27 9.36 3.29
N TYR A 68 -3.69 8.13 3.01
CA TYR A 68 -4.47 7.29 3.91
C TYR A 68 -3.74 5.96 4.15
N PRO A 69 -3.93 5.33 5.34
CA PRO A 69 -3.46 3.97 5.58
C PRO A 69 -3.97 3.02 4.49
N TYR A 70 -3.14 2.04 4.13
CA TYR A 70 -3.46 1.11 3.06
C TYR A 70 -4.74 0.33 3.36
N GLU A 71 -4.86 -0.13 4.61
CA GLU A 71 -5.95 -0.95 5.13
C GLU A 71 -7.28 -0.17 5.14
N GLU A 72 -7.22 1.15 5.24
CA GLU A 72 -8.41 2.02 5.30
C GLU A 72 -8.89 2.54 3.94
N PHE A 73 -8.07 2.47 2.90
CA PHE A 73 -8.37 3.14 1.62
C PHE A 73 -8.02 2.28 0.41
N THR A 74 -6.75 1.92 0.27
CA THR A 74 -6.26 1.18 -0.90
C THR A 74 -6.81 -0.25 -0.94
N LEU A 75 -6.86 -0.94 0.21
CA LEU A 75 -7.38 -2.30 0.30
C LEU A 75 -8.90 -2.37 0.00
N PRO A 76 -9.77 -1.54 0.60
CA PRO A 76 -11.18 -1.51 0.23
C PRO A 76 -11.42 -1.22 -1.25
N LEU A 77 -10.62 -0.32 -1.85
CA LEU A 77 -10.71 -0.02 -3.28
C LEU A 77 -10.27 -1.21 -4.15
N ALA A 78 -9.21 -1.90 -3.75
CA ALA A 78 -8.74 -3.11 -4.45
C ALA A 78 -9.76 -4.24 -4.34
N GLN A 79 -10.36 -4.45 -3.17
CA GLN A 79 -11.41 -5.43 -2.96
C GLN A 79 -12.61 -5.15 -3.88
N TYR A 80 -13.05 -3.88 -3.96
CA TYR A 80 -14.09 -3.48 -4.89
C TYR A 80 -13.75 -3.87 -6.34
N PHE A 81 -12.54 -3.57 -6.82
CA PHE A 81 -12.16 -3.97 -8.20
C PHE A 81 -12.10 -5.49 -8.38
N ALA A 82 -11.64 -6.23 -7.37
CA ALA A 82 -11.63 -7.68 -7.41
C ALA A 82 -13.06 -8.25 -7.51
N ASP A 83 -13.98 -7.77 -6.67
CA ASP A 83 -15.39 -8.18 -6.61
C ASP A 83 -16.15 -7.82 -7.91
N GLN A 84 -15.75 -6.73 -8.58
CA GLN A 84 -16.28 -6.34 -9.89
C GLN A 84 -15.60 -7.07 -11.07
N HIS A 85 -14.63 -7.97 -10.81
CA HIS A 85 -13.78 -8.59 -11.82
C HIS A 85 -13.07 -7.58 -12.74
N ASP A 86 -12.79 -6.37 -12.24
CA ASP A 86 -12.07 -5.32 -12.94
C ASP A 86 -10.56 -5.50 -12.77
N LEU A 87 -10.04 -6.49 -13.47
CA LEU A 87 -8.62 -6.86 -13.39
C LEU A 87 -7.69 -5.70 -13.81
N ALA A 88 -8.12 -4.82 -14.71
CA ALA A 88 -7.30 -3.72 -15.19
C ALA A 88 -7.04 -2.68 -14.09
N HIS A 89 -8.10 -2.20 -13.41
CA HIS A 89 -7.93 -1.26 -12.31
C HIS A 89 -7.28 -1.92 -11.09
N LEU A 90 -7.58 -3.20 -10.84
CA LEU A 90 -6.93 -3.96 -9.77
C LEU A 90 -5.41 -4.08 -10.02
N LYS A 91 -4.98 -4.48 -11.23
CA LYS A 91 -3.56 -4.52 -11.63
C LYS A 91 -2.91 -3.15 -11.46
N PHE A 92 -3.53 -2.09 -11.99
CA PHE A 92 -2.98 -0.74 -11.87
C PHE A 92 -2.78 -0.28 -10.42
N LEU A 93 -3.76 -0.55 -9.56
CA LEU A 93 -3.72 -0.15 -8.17
C LEU A 93 -2.66 -0.92 -7.37
N CYS A 94 -2.71 -2.26 -7.44
CA CYS A 94 -1.88 -3.15 -6.62
C CYS A 94 -0.43 -3.23 -7.09
N GLU A 95 -0.18 -3.27 -8.40
CA GLU A 95 1.19 -3.35 -8.92
C GLU A 95 2.01 -2.13 -8.51
N HIS A 96 1.40 -0.93 -8.48
CA HIS A 96 2.08 0.28 -8.01
C HIS A 96 2.63 0.09 -6.59
N GLU A 97 1.79 -0.30 -5.64
CA GLU A 97 2.21 -0.50 -4.25
C GLU A 97 3.27 -1.59 -4.12
N ILE A 98 3.11 -2.72 -4.80
CA ILE A 98 4.08 -3.82 -4.79
C ILE A 98 5.43 -3.36 -5.32
N ARG A 99 5.46 -2.67 -6.48
CA ARG A 99 6.70 -2.16 -7.08
C ARG A 99 7.44 -1.25 -6.11
N PHE A 100 6.76 -0.29 -5.49
CA PHE A 100 7.40 0.61 -4.54
C PHE A 100 8.05 -0.15 -3.38
N ARG A 101 7.37 -1.15 -2.79
CA ARG A 101 7.96 -1.95 -1.71
C ARG A 101 9.13 -2.80 -2.17
N LEU A 102 9.07 -3.35 -3.39
CA LEU A 102 10.19 -4.08 -3.99
C LEU A 102 11.38 -3.15 -4.29
N GLU A 103 11.13 -1.92 -4.73
CA GLU A 103 12.17 -0.91 -4.95
C GLU A 103 12.85 -0.50 -3.63
N ASP A 104 12.07 -0.25 -2.57
CA ASP A 104 12.59 0.02 -1.23
C ASP A 104 13.46 -1.15 -0.73
N MET A 105 12.97 -2.38 -0.87
CA MET A 105 13.71 -3.60 -0.52
C MET A 105 15.02 -3.72 -1.30
N LEU A 106 15.00 -3.52 -2.63
CA LEU A 106 16.20 -3.57 -3.47
C LEU A 106 17.24 -2.50 -3.08
N ASN A 107 16.77 -1.30 -2.70
CA ASN A 107 17.65 -0.24 -2.20
C ASN A 107 18.30 -0.64 -0.86
N CYS A 108 17.55 -1.24 0.06
CA CYS A 108 18.10 -1.76 1.31
C CYS A 108 19.07 -2.93 1.06
N LEU A 109 18.77 -3.82 0.12
CA LEU A 109 19.68 -4.91 -0.25
C LEU A 109 21.02 -4.36 -0.76
N LYS A 110 20.99 -3.28 -1.54
CA LYS A 110 22.21 -2.56 -1.94
C LYS A 110 22.99 -2.06 -0.73
N ARG A 111 22.34 -1.43 0.25
CA ARG A 111 22.98 -0.95 1.49
C ARG A 111 23.58 -2.08 2.32
N VAL A 112 22.92 -3.25 2.37
CA VAL A 112 23.49 -4.44 3.01
C VAL A 112 24.79 -4.87 2.34
N LYS A 113 24.86 -4.83 1.00
CA LYS A 113 26.10 -5.14 0.26
C LYS A 113 27.18 -4.06 0.40
N GLU A 114 26.79 -2.80 0.58
CA GLU A 114 27.72 -1.70 0.90
C GLU A 114 28.27 -1.85 2.32
N TYR A 115 27.47 -2.37 3.27
CA TYR A 115 27.87 -2.68 4.64
C TYR A 115 28.80 -3.90 4.72
N ASP A 116 28.44 -5.00 4.05
CA ASP A 116 29.29 -6.18 3.91
C ASP A 116 29.06 -6.85 2.53
N ALA A 117 30.04 -6.69 1.65
CA ALA A 117 30.00 -7.21 0.29
C ALA A 117 30.11 -8.75 0.23
N LYS A 118 30.61 -9.41 1.28
CA LYS A 118 30.81 -10.86 1.32
C LYS A 118 29.56 -11.62 1.72
N LEU A 119 28.59 -10.96 2.37
CA LEU A 119 27.33 -11.60 2.77
C LEU A 119 26.60 -12.15 1.55
N THR A 120 26.38 -13.45 1.50
CA THR A 120 25.52 -14.11 0.51
C THR A 120 24.03 -13.93 0.86
N HIS A 121 23.12 -14.18 -0.09
CA HIS A 121 21.68 -14.10 0.21
C HIS A 121 21.26 -15.09 1.30
N SER A 122 21.81 -16.31 1.30
CA SER A 122 21.53 -17.31 2.34
C SER A 122 21.96 -16.81 3.72
N GLN A 123 23.17 -16.26 3.84
CA GLN A 123 23.65 -15.69 5.11
C GLN A 123 22.81 -14.51 5.60
N ILE A 124 22.29 -13.68 4.67
CA ILE A 124 21.38 -12.59 5.02
C ILE A 124 20.05 -13.17 5.54
N LEU A 125 19.50 -14.20 4.89
CA LEU A 125 18.25 -14.82 5.27
C LEU A 125 18.32 -15.56 6.62
N GLU A 126 19.50 -16.11 6.95
CA GLU A 126 19.78 -16.82 8.21
C GLU A 126 20.32 -15.89 9.31
N TYR A 127 20.40 -14.58 9.04
CA TYR A 127 20.96 -13.62 9.98
C TYR A 127 20.10 -13.55 11.24
N ASP A 128 20.72 -13.76 12.40
CA ASP A 128 20.04 -13.60 13.69
C ASP A 128 19.73 -12.12 13.93
N LEU A 129 18.44 -11.77 14.02
CA LEU A 129 18.01 -10.39 14.27
C LEU A 129 17.80 -10.11 15.76
N THR A 130 17.81 -11.14 16.62
CA THR A 130 17.39 -11.01 18.03
C THR A 130 18.35 -10.17 18.87
N HIS A 131 19.62 -10.10 18.49
CA HIS A 131 20.63 -9.29 19.15
C HIS A 131 20.68 -7.84 18.66
N LEU A 132 19.89 -7.48 17.65
CA LEU A 132 19.84 -6.13 17.11
C LEU A 132 18.86 -5.27 17.90
N ASP A 133 19.29 -4.06 18.24
CA ASP A 133 18.44 -3.04 18.85
C ASP A 133 17.46 -2.49 17.80
N PRO A 134 16.13 -2.70 17.94
CA PRO A 134 15.15 -2.28 16.94
C PRO A 134 15.02 -0.75 16.82
N GLU A 135 15.45 0.00 17.83
CA GLU A 135 15.44 1.46 17.83
C GLU A 135 16.65 2.04 17.08
N LYS A 136 17.67 1.20 16.79
CA LYS A 136 18.86 1.61 16.06
C LYS A 136 18.81 1.12 14.62
N TYR A 137 19.33 1.97 13.75
CA TYR A 137 19.49 1.61 12.35
C TYR A 137 20.48 0.44 12.17
N HIS A 138 20.02 -0.61 11.49
CA HIS A 138 20.88 -1.69 11.01
C HIS A 138 20.47 -2.05 9.56
N PRO A 139 21.41 -2.12 8.59
CA PRO A 139 21.07 -2.35 7.18
C PRO A 139 20.25 -3.63 6.94
N ILE A 140 20.58 -4.71 7.65
CA ILE A 140 19.87 -5.99 7.50
C ILE A 140 18.46 -5.90 8.12
N LEU A 141 18.32 -5.23 9.27
CA LEU A 141 17.00 -5.04 9.90
C LEU A 141 16.07 -4.20 9.01
N GLU A 142 16.61 -3.13 8.39
CA GLU A 142 15.86 -2.32 7.44
C GLU A 142 15.47 -3.12 6.19
N LEU A 143 16.36 -3.98 5.67
CA LEU A 143 16.05 -4.88 4.56
C LEU A 143 14.87 -5.81 4.89
N PHE A 144 14.88 -6.48 6.05
CA PHE A 144 13.79 -7.38 6.45
C PHE A 144 12.46 -6.63 6.61
N LYS A 145 12.47 -5.44 7.21
CA LYS A 145 11.28 -4.58 7.30
C LYS A 145 10.63 -4.32 5.93
N TRP A 146 11.42 -4.02 4.91
CA TRP A 146 10.88 -3.76 3.57
C TRP A 146 10.53 -5.04 2.80
N ARG A 147 11.29 -6.12 3.00
CA ARG A 147 10.97 -7.45 2.48
C ARG A 147 9.60 -7.92 2.98
N ASP A 148 9.34 -7.81 4.28
CA ASP A 148 8.09 -8.30 4.88
C ASP A 148 6.90 -7.46 4.43
N LYS A 149 7.08 -6.14 4.30
CA LYS A 149 6.07 -5.27 3.68
C LYS A 149 5.77 -5.64 2.22
N ALA A 150 6.80 -5.98 1.44
CA ALA A 150 6.61 -6.41 0.05
C ALA A 150 5.91 -7.78 -0.02
N LEU A 151 6.29 -8.74 0.84
CA LEU A 151 5.65 -10.04 0.96
C LEU A 151 4.17 -9.91 1.31
N LEU A 152 3.84 -9.10 2.32
CA LEU A 152 2.46 -8.85 2.73
C LEU A 152 1.63 -8.29 1.55
N ARG A 153 2.18 -7.35 0.78
CA ARG A 153 1.47 -6.78 -0.38
C ARG A 153 1.27 -7.80 -1.51
N LEU A 154 2.23 -8.70 -1.73
CA LEU A 154 2.08 -9.80 -2.69
C LEU A 154 1.06 -10.84 -2.23
N GLU A 155 1.03 -11.16 -0.93
CA GLU A 155 0.07 -12.11 -0.34
C GLU A 155 -1.36 -11.60 -0.46
N VAL A 156 -1.61 -10.38 0.00
CA VAL A 156 -2.92 -9.73 -0.15
C VAL A 156 -3.34 -9.69 -1.62
N TYR A 157 -2.39 -9.39 -2.52
CA TYR A 157 -2.72 -9.32 -3.94
C TYR A 157 -3.06 -10.69 -4.54
N LEU A 158 -2.37 -11.76 -4.14
CA LEU A 158 -2.70 -13.12 -4.57
C LEU A 158 -4.10 -13.54 -4.12
N GLU A 159 -4.52 -13.15 -2.91
CA GLU A 159 -5.90 -13.40 -2.44
C GLU A 159 -6.92 -12.61 -3.28
N LEU A 160 -6.68 -11.34 -3.57
CA LEU A 160 -7.53 -10.53 -4.46
C LEU A 160 -7.63 -11.10 -5.89
N LEU A 161 -6.59 -11.80 -6.34
CA LEU A 161 -6.57 -12.44 -7.65
C LEU A 161 -7.26 -13.82 -7.67
N LYS A 162 -7.64 -14.41 -6.53
CA LYS A 162 -8.09 -15.80 -6.44
C LYS A 162 -9.23 -16.13 -7.41
N ASP A 163 -10.21 -15.25 -7.52
CA ASP A 163 -11.40 -15.43 -8.35
C ASP A 163 -11.28 -14.83 -9.77
N GLN A 164 -10.10 -14.31 -10.13
CA GLN A 164 -9.84 -13.76 -11.46
C GLN A 164 -9.57 -14.89 -12.48
N SER A 165 -9.85 -14.70 -13.76
CA SER A 165 -9.67 -15.76 -14.77
C SER A 165 -8.23 -15.94 -15.27
N ASP A 166 -7.36 -14.94 -15.07
CA ASP A 166 -6.01 -14.87 -15.62
C ASP A 166 -4.99 -15.71 -14.81
N GLN A 167 -4.94 -17.02 -15.08
CA GLN A 167 -4.06 -17.96 -14.35
C GLN A 167 -2.57 -17.73 -14.62
N GLU A 168 -2.20 -17.35 -15.85
CA GLU A 168 -0.81 -17.06 -16.21
C GLU A 168 -0.28 -15.87 -15.39
N TYR A 169 -1.10 -14.82 -15.25
CA TYR A 169 -0.73 -13.67 -14.43
C TYR A 169 -0.62 -14.01 -12.94
N LYS A 170 -1.53 -14.84 -12.40
CA LYS A 170 -1.41 -15.31 -11.00
C LYS A 170 -0.10 -16.04 -10.77
N GLU A 171 0.29 -16.91 -11.71
CA GLU A 171 1.54 -17.65 -11.61
C GLU A 171 2.75 -16.71 -11.68
N LEU A 172 2.71 -15.68 -12.51
CA LEU A 172 3.72 -14.62 -12.53
C LEU A 172 3.86 -13.94 -11.15
N ILE A 173 2.76 -13.58 -10.49
CA ILE A 173 2.80 -12.98 -9.15
C ILE A 173 3.34 -13.95 -8.10
N LYS A 174 2.98 -15.24 -8.18
CA LYS A 174 3.55 -16.28 -7.29
C LYS A 174 5.06 -16.43 -7.49
N GLN A 175 5.54 -16.45 -8.73
CA GLN A 175 6.97 -16.50 -9.03
C GLN A 175 7.70 -15.28 -8.48
N LEU A 176 7.09 -14.09 -8.54
CA LEU A 176 7.63 -12.89 -7.92
C LEU A 176 7.73 -13.05 -6.40
N LYS A 177 6.70 -13.58 -5.74
CA LYS A 177 6.75 -13.90 -4.29
C LYS A 177 7.89 -14.87 -3.98
N GLN A 178 8.07 -15.93 -4.77
CA GLN A 178 9.14 -16.90 -4.55
C GLN A 178 10.54 -16.29 -4.71
N LYS A 179 10.74 -15.46 -5.74
CA LYS A 179 11.99 -14.72 -5.91
C LYS A 179 12.27 -13.79 -4.72
N LEU A 180 11.24 -13.13 -4.17
CA LEU A 180 11.38 -12.24 -3.01
C LEU A 180 11.77 -13.02 -1.75
N LEU A 181 11.16 -14.18 -1.52
CA LEU A 181 11.49 -15.04 -0.38
C LEU A 181 12.99 -15.40 -0.35
N GLN A 182 13.58 -15.60 -1.52
CA GLN A 182 14.99 -15.95 -1.72
C GLN A 182 15.93 -14.75 -1.95
N LEU A 183 15.43 -13.50 -1.83
CA LEU A 183 16.18 -12.27 -2.16
C LEU A 183 16.73 -12.21 -3.60
N ASN A 184 16.14 -12.97 -4.53
CA ASN A 184 16.57 -13.08 -5.93
C ASN A 184 15.82 -12.14 -6.89
N ILE A 185 15.05 -11.20 -6.36
CA ILE A 185 14.37 -10.16 -7.15
C ILE A 185 15.39 -9.25 -7.83
N LYS A 186 15.12 -8.90 -9.08
CA LYS A 186 15.91 -7.97 -9.88
C LYS A 186 15.02 -6.84 -10.39
N LYS A 187 15.65 -5.69 -10.73
CA LYS A 187 14.96 -4.57 -11.39
C LYS A 187 14.21 -4.97 -12.67
N SER A 188 14.67 -6.01 -13.37
CA SER A 188 13.99 -6.56 -14.55
C SER A 188 12.64 -7.20 -14.21
N ASP A 189 12.50 -7.84 -13.05
CA ASP A 189 11.24 -8.48 -12.63
C ASP A 189 10.15 -7.43 -12.42
N LEU A 190 10.50 -6.23 -11.95
CA LEU A 190 9.55 -5.12 -11.81
C LEU A 190 9.02 -4.59 -13.16
N LYS A 191 9.65 -4.92 -14.29
CA LYS A 191 9.11 -4.56 -15.61
C LYS A 191 7.90 -5.41 -15.98
N LEU A 192 7.78 -6.61 -15.40
CA LEU A 192 6.69 -7.55 -15.64
C LEU A 192 5.38 -7.12 -14.98
N ILE A 193 5.48 -6.32 -13.90
CA ILE A 193 4.34 -5.71 -13.19
C ILE A 193 4.34 -4.20 -13.43
N LYS A 194 4.06 -3.78 -14.68
CA LYS A 194 3.98 -2.37 -15.07
C LYS A 194 2.70 -2.06 -15.84
N PHE A 195 1.57 -2.21 -15.18
CA PHE A 195 0.28 -1.88 -15.77
C PHE A 195 0.14 -0.37 -15.97
N LYS A 196 -0.43 0.01 -17.11
CA LYS A 196 -0.83 1.37 -17.45
C LYS A 196 -2.32 1.34 -17.74
N LEU A 197 -3.09 2.22 -17.12
CA LEU A 197 -4.45 2.50 -17.57
C LEU A 197 -4.34 3.28 -18.87
N TYR A 198 -4.85 2.71 -19.97
CA TYR A 198 -5.03 3.40 -21.24
C TYR A 198 -6.38 4.13 -21.24
#